data_AF-A0AAJ0DLU7-F1
#
_entry.id   AF-A0AAJ0DLU7-F1
#
_cell.length_a   1.000
_cell.length_b   1.000
_cell.length_c   1.000
_cell.angle_alpha   90.00
_cell.angle_beta   90.00
_cell.angle_gamma   90.00
#
_symmetry.space_group_name_H-M   'P 1'
#
loop_
_entity.id
_entity.type
_entity.pdbx_description
1 polymer ?
#
loop_
_entity_poly.entity_id
_entity_poly.type
_entity_poly.pdbx_seq_one_letter_code
_entity_poly.pdbx_strand_id
1 'polypeptide(L)'
;MGSPSGPLRPRASSNFMGIRASGFPPSMTPQEKHLFSTHVNTATTRLSSTMAASETGEGYVFVVYFHKTTAADALALLQAADIRVRGHEIQFSWH
;
A
#
# COMPACT_ATOMS: atom_id res chain seq x y z
N MET A 1 12.83 12.72 41.53
CA MET A 1 12.33 12.94 40.15
C MET A 1 13.46 12.59 39.18
N GLY A 2 13.43 11.39 38.62
CA GLY A 2 14.43 10.92 37.66
C GLY A 2 13.82 10.87 36.27
N SER A 3 14.42 11.58 35.31
CA SER A 3 14.02 11.62 33.90
C SER A 3 14.02 10.20 33.29
N PRO A 4 12.95 9.76 32.62
CA PRO A 4 12.96 8.51 31.86
C PRO A 4 13.59 8.77 30.49
N SER A 5 14.91 8.98 30.44
CA SER A 5 15.68 8.88 29.20
C SER A 5 16.08 7.42 28.99
N GLY A 6 15.09 6.55 28.78
CA GLY A 6 15.34 5.23 28.22
C GLY A 6 15.72 5.37 26.75
N PRO A 7 16.62 4.54 26.20
CA PRO A 7 16.94 4.57 24.78
C PRO A 7 15.62 4.45 24.00
N LEU A 8 15.37 5.44 23.12
CA LEU A 8 14.29 5.36 22.14
C LEU A 8 14.40 3.98 21.50
N ARG A 9 13.44 3.10 21.80
CA ARG A 9 13.33 1.80 21.14
C ARG A 9 13.54 2.06 19.65
N PRO A 10 14.32 1.24 18.92
CA PRO A 10 14.44 1.38 17.48
C PRO A 10 13.02 1.53 16.94
N ARG A 11 12.70 2.72 16.43
CA ARG A 11 11.42 3.04 15.79
C ARG A 11 11.27 1.94 14.76
N ALA A 12 10.37 0.97 15.02
CA ALA A 12 10.33 -0.33 14.37
C ALA A 12 10.79 -0.14 12.93
N SER A 13 12.00 -0.61 12.60
CA SER A 13 12.51 -0.51 11.24
C SER A 13 11.45 -1.19 10.42
N SER A 14 10.68 -0.39 9.69
CA SER A 14 9.42 -0.80 9.13
C SER A 14 9.75 -1.76 8.00
N ASN A 15 9.94 -3.04 8.32
CA ASN A 15 10.08 -4.15 7.37
C ASN A 15 8.82 -4.32 6.52
N PHE A 16 7.82 -3.49 6.78
CA PHE A 16 6.65 -3.35 5.98
C PHE A 16 6.99 -2.78 4.62
N MET A 17 6.64 -3.55 3.60
CA MET A 17 6.80 -3.17 2.22
C MET A 17 5.49 -2.58 1.70
N GLY A 18 5.59 -1.40 1.10
CA GLY A 18 4.47 -0.69 0.51
C GLY A 18 4.36 -0.91 -0.99
N ILE A 19 3.13 -0.99 -1.48
CA ILE A 19 2.84 -0.86 -2.92
C ILE A 19 2.06 0.43 -3.11
N ARG A 20 2.36 1.16 -4.17
CA ARG A 20 1.67 2.38 -4.55
C ARG A 20 0.90 2.18 -5.84
N ALA A 21 -0.35 2.63 -5.88
CA ALA A 21 -1.02 2.93 -7.13
C ALA A 21 -0.86 4.39 -7.51
N SER A 22 -0.72 4.59 -8.80
CA SER A 22 -0.87 5.86 -9.48
C SER A 22 -1.74 5.68 -10.74
N GLY A 23 -2.04 6.78 -11.43
CA GLY A 23 -2.90 6.74 -12.63
C GLY A 23 -4.41 6.77 -12.34
N PHE A 24 -4.82 7.01 -11.09
CA PHE A 24 -6.24 7.18 -10.79
C PHE A 24 -6.86 8.34 -11.58
N PRO A 25 -8.11 8.21 -12.05
CA PRO A 25 -8.82 9.33 -12.67
C PRO A 25 -8.87 10.55 -11.74
N PRO A 26 -8.73 11.78 -12.25
CA PRO A 26 -8.81 13.00 -11.44
C PRO A 26 -10.19 13.17 -10.78
N SER A 27 -11.22 12.57 -11.37
CA SER A 27 -12.59 12.51 -10.83
C SER A 27 -12.77 11.55 -9.65
N MET A 28 -11.77 10.73 -9.32
CA MET A 28 -11.89 9.71 -8.29
C MET A 28 -11.67 10.30 -6.90
N THR A 29 -12.68 10.18 -6.05
CA THR A 29 -12.67 10.72 -4.69
C THR A 29 -11.75 9.91 -3.77
N PRO A 30 -11.28 10.50 -2.65
CA PRO A 30 -10.50 9.76 -1.65
C PRO A 30 -11.23 8.51 -1.11
N GLN A 31 -12.56 8.57 -0.98
CA GLN A 31 -13.38 7.42 -0.55
C GLN A 31 -13.37 6.29 -1.58
N GLU A 32 -13.48 6.61 -2.87
CA GLU A 32 -13.38 5.61 -3.94
C GLU A 32 -11.99 4.98 -3.99
N LYS A 33 -10.91 5.77 -3.78
CA LYS A 33 -9.55 5.24 -3.68
C LYS A 33 -9.39 4.32 -2.47
N HIS A 34 -10.05 4.65 -1.36
CA HIS A 34 -10.09 3.79 -0.18
C HIS A 34 -10.79 2.46 -0.47
N LEU A 35 -11.99 2.48 -1.08
CA LEU A 35 -12.71 1.26 -1.47
C LEU A 35 -11.90 0.42 -2.46
N PHE A 36 -11.27 1.06 -3.45
CA PHE A 36 -10.35 0.39 -4.37
C PHE A 36 -9.23 -0.32 -3.62
N SER A 37 -8.58 0.36 -2.67
CA SER A 37 -7.52 -0.26 -1.87
C SER A 37 -8.05 -1.42 -1.04
N THR A 38 -9.24 -1.31 -0.44
CA THR A 38 -9.85 -2.43 0.29
C THR A 38 -10.05 -3.63 -0.63
N HIS A 39 -10.56 -3.44 -1.85
CA HIS A 39 -10.80 -4.52 -2.81
C HIS A 39 -9.50 -5.18 -3.27
N VAL A 40 -8.50 -4.38 -3.66
CA VAL A 40 -7.17 -4.87 -4.02
C VAL A 40 -6.55 -5.64 -2.87
N ASN A 41 -6.65 -5.10 -1.65
CA ASN A 41 -6.14 -5.73 -0.45
C ASN A 41 -6.86 -7.05 -0.18
N THR A 42 -8.20 -7.11 -0.27
CA THR A 42 -8.97 -8.36 -0.12
C THR A 42 -8.50 -9.42 -1.12
N ALA A 43 -8.28 -9.04 -2.37
CA ALA A 43 -7.76 -9.94 -3.39
C ALA A 43 -6.34 -10.44 -3.07
N THR A 44 -5.50 -9.60 -2.43
CA THR A 44 -4.13 -9.94 -2.04
C THR A 44 -3.99 -10.37 -0.57
N THR A 45 -5.07 -10.51 0.22
CA THR A 45 -5.00 -10.72 1.68
C THR A 45 -4.37 -12.05 2.06
N ARG A 46 -4.40 -13.05 1.16
CA ARG A 46 -3.65 -14.31 1.33
C ARG A 46 -2.14 -14.10 1.44
N LEU A 47 -1.66 -12.92 1.10
CA LEU A 47 -0.25 -12.52 1.03
C LEU A 47 0.11 -11.41 2.05
N SER A 48 -0.81 -10.87 2.87
CA SER A 48 -0.48 -9.73 3.76
C SER A 48 -0.86 -9.94 5.23
N SER A 49 -0.06 -9.37 6.14
CA SER A 49 -0.24 -9.45 7.59
C SER A 49 -0.62 -8.12 8.25
N THR A 50 -0.58 -6.99 7.53
CA THR A 50 -0.96 -5.67 8.08
C THR A 50 -1.53 -4.75 7.01
N MET A 51 -2.59 -4.02 7.37
CA MET A 51 -3.36 -3.17 6.46
C MET A 51 -3.22 -1.71 6.86
N ALA A 52 -2.64 -0.90 5.98
CA ALA A 52 -2.76 0.55 6.00
C ALA A 52 -2.85 1.04 4.56
N ALA A 53 -3.76 1.99 4.32
CA ALA A 53 -3.86 2.69 3.05
C ALA A 53 -3.86 4.19 3.34
N SER A 54 -3.11 4.95 2.55
CA SER A 54 -2.97 6.38 2.76
C SER A 54 -2.84 7.10 1.42
N GLU A 55 -3.48 8.26 1.32
CA GLU A 55 -3.31 9.15 0.19
C GLU A 55 -2.04 9.98 0.42
N THR A 56 -1.14 9.93 -0.55
CA THR A 56 0.10 10.73 -0.59
C THR A 56 0.05 11.69 -1.78
N GLY A 57 0.82 12.77 -1.74
CA GLY A 57 0.86 13.76 -2.83
C GLY A 57 1.29 13.17 -4.19
N GLU A 58 1.87 11.98 -4.18
CA GLU A 58 2.34 11.32 -5.39
C GLU A 58 1.40 10.17 -5.83
N GLY A 59 0.43 9.75 -5.02
CA GLY A 59 -0.48 8.65 -5.35
C GLY A 59 -1.16 8.03 -4.13
N TYR A 60 -1.91 6.95 -4.37
CA TYR A 60 -2.56 6.22 -3.28
C TYR A 60 -1.71 5.01 -2.91
N VAL A 61 -1.20 5.00 -1.69
CA VAL A 61 -0.36 3.92 -1.18
C VAL A 61 -1.25 2.89 -0.50
N PHE A 62 -1.04 1.63 -0.83
CA PHE A 62 -1.69 0.51 -0.17
C PHE A 62 -0.71 -0.59 0.23
N VAL A 63 -0.98 -1.10 1.42
CA VAL A 63 -0.46 -2.32 2.03
C VAL A 63 0.91 -2.22 2.67
N VAL A 64 1.01 -2.94 3.78
CA VAL A 64 2.12 -3.02 4.72
C VAL A 64 2.42 -4.53 4.79
N TYR A 65 3.02 -5.07 3.73
CA TYR A 65 3.39 -6.49 3.64
C TYR A 65 4.57 -6.77 4.58
N PHE A 66 4.50 -7.81 5.42
CA PHE A 66 5.57 -8.10 6.37
C PHE A 66 6.83 -8.68 5.70
N HIS A 67 6.67 -9.34 4.55
CA HIS A 67 7.76 -10.00 3.83
C HIS A 67 7.93 -9.44 2.42
N LYS A 68 9.17 -9.10 2.05
CA LYS A 68 9.54 -8.57 0.74
C LYS A 68 9.21 -9.49 -0.43
N THR A 69 9.41 -10.78 -0.28
CA THR A 69 9.06 -11.79 -1.30
C THR A 69 7.57 -11.74 -1.59
N THR A 70 6.76 -11.73 -0.55
CA THR A 70 5.31 -11.70 -0.65
C THR A 70 4.79 -10.39 -1.24
N ALA A 71 5.42 -9.27 -0.92
CA ALA A 71 5.14 -7.98 -1.55
C ALA A 71 5.51 -7.97 -3.04
N ALA A 72 6.62 -8.62 -3.42
CA ALA A 72 7.06 -8.71 -4.81
C ALA A 72 6.11 -9.58 -5.65
N ASP A 73 5.65 -10.70 -5.09
CA ASP A 73 4.64 -11.56 -5.73
C ASP A 73 3.33 -10.80 -5.92
N ALA A 74 2.87 -10.08 -4.89
CA ALA A 74 1.67 -9.25 -4.99
C ALA A 74 1.83 -8.14 -6.03
N LEU A 75 2.99 -7.47 -6.08
CA LEU A 75 3.26 -6.44 -7.09
C LEU A 75 3.22 -7.02 -8.50
N ALA A 76 3.86 -8.17 -8.72
CA ALA A 76 3.88 -8.83 -10.03
C ALA A 76 2.46 -9.22 -10.48
N LEU A 77 1.64 -9.73 -9.57
CA LEU A 77 0.23 -10.05 -9.85
C LEU A 77 -0.59 -8.80 -10.19
N LEU A 78 -0.40 -7.70 -9.45
CA LEU A 78 -1.11 -6.45 -9.71
C LEU A 78 -0.72 -5.82 -11.03
N GLN A 79 0.57 -5.87 -11.40
CA GLN A 79 1.06 -5.40 -12.69
C GLN A 79 0.55 -6.27 -13.84
N ALA A 80 0.48 -7.59 -13.67
CA ALA A 80 -0.04 -8.50 -14.68
C ALA A 80 -1.56 -8.39 -14.88
N ALA A 81 -2.30 -7.87 -13.90
CA ALA A 81 -3.75 -7.80 -13.93
C ALA A 81 -4.34 -6.68 -14.82
N ASP A 82 -3.51 -5.78 -15.37
CA ASP A 82 -3.92 -4.64 -16.20
C ASP A 82 -5.16 -3.90 -15.65
N ILE A 83 -5.10 -3.51 -14.37
CA ILE A 83 -6.24 -2.95 -13.66
C ILE A 83 -6.55 -1.56 -14.21
N ARG A 84 -7.77 -1.37 -14.70
CA ARG A 84 -8.28 -0.10 -15.23
C ARG A 84 -9.45 0.41 -14.41
N VAL A 85 -9.42 1.69 -14.04
CA VAL A 85 -10.53 2.38 -13.37
C VAL A 85 -11.02 3.49 -14.29
N ARG A 86 -12.28 3.40 -14.74
CA ARG A 86 -12.88 4.38 -15.67
C ARG A 86 -12.00 4.63 -16.92
N GLY A 87 -11.43 3.57 -17.47
CA GLY A 87 -10.53 3.64 -18.64
C GLY A 87 -9.11 4.13 -18.35
N HIS A 88 -8.80 4.55 -17.12
CA HIS A 88 -7.45 4.94 -16.72
C HIS A 88 -6.71 3.73 -16.17
N GLU A 89 -5.53 3.46 -16.72
CA GLU A 89 -4.65 2.39 -16.25
C GLU A 89 -4.09 2.72 -14.88
N ILE A 90 -4.21 1.79 -13.94
CA ILE A 90 -3.63 1.91 -12.62
C ILE A 90 -2.25 1.29 -12.63
N GLN A 91 -1.25 2.12 -12.36
CA GLN A 91 0.15 1.70 -12.32
C GLN A 91 0.56 1.37 -10.89
N PHE A 92 1.12 0.18 -10.71
CA PHE A 92 1.60 -0.32 -9.42
C PHE A 92 3.13 -0.26 -9.34
N SER A 93 3.65 0.34 -8.27
CA SER A 93 5.09 0.44 -7.99
C SER A 93 5.40 0.18 -6.52
N TRP A 94 6.68 -0.02 -6.19
CA TRP A 94 7.13 0.02 -4.80
C TRP A 94 6.90 1.41 -4.19
N HIS A 95 6.62 1.45 -2.87
CA HIS A 95 6.56 2.66 -2.05
C HIS A 95 7.71 2.69 -1.04
#